data_AF-A0AA43L8Z3-F1
#
_entry.id   AF-A0AA43L8Z3-F1
#
_cell.length_a   1.000
_cell.length_b   1.000
_cell.length_c   1.000
_cell.angle_alpha   90.00
_cell.angle_beta   90.00
_cell.angle_gamma   90.00
#
_symmetry.space_group_name_H-M   'P 1'
#
loop_
_entity.id
_entity.type
_entity.pdbx_description
1 polymer ?
#
loop_
_entity_poly.entity_id
_entity_poly.type
_entity_poly.pdbx_seq_one_letter_code
_entity_poly.pdbx_strand_id
1 'polypeptide(L)'
;MEILTGGFYAIDHKNENGVIETNIIHVLSVRENSTIEVEKQFYVTETMLLVDNQFDSIYKNDWLAEFFKREATEYEIDIFHHYKNQNPQLKHWAEHVTGTWIS
;
A
#
# COMPACT_ATOMS: atom_id res chain seq x y z
N MET A 1 -10.91 6.47 12.10
CA MET A 1 -10.31 7.43 11.14
C MET A 1 -11.11 7.36 9.87
N GLU A 2 -11.49 8.49 9.30
CA GLU A 2 -12.14 8.54 7.98
C GLU A 2 -11.07 8.37 6.90
N ILE A 3 -11.31 7.50 5.91
CA ILE A 3 -10.37 7.23 4.83
C ILE A 3 -10.77 8.07 3.61
N LEU A 4 -9.88 8.97 3.22
CA LEU A 4 -10.11 9.93 2.16
C LEU A 4 -9.37 9.52 0.89
N THR A 5 -10.02 9.70 -0.26
CA THR A 5 -9.35 9.58 -1.56
C THR A 5 -8.28 10.67 -1.69
N GLY A 6 -7.08 10.29 -2.15
CA GLY A 6 -5.88 11.12 -2.15
C GLY A 6 -5.15 11.16 -0.80
N GLY A 7 -5.70 10.53 0.24
CA GLY A 7 -5.08 10.45 1.56
C GLY A 7 -3.89 9.47 1.59
N PHE A 8 -2.93 9.77 2.47
CA PHE A 8 -1.79 8.92 2.77
C PHE A 8 -1.87 8.39 4.20
N TYR A 9 -1.68 7.08 4.32
CA TYR A 9 -1.79 6.37 5.59
C TYR A 9 -0.64 5.38 5.74
N ALA A 10 -0.48 4.83 6.94
CA ALA A 10 0.52 3.82 7.18
C ALA A 10 0.07 2.75 8.17
N ILE A 11 0.72 1.59 8.04
CA ILE A 11 0.67 0.51 9.02
C ILE A 11 2.06 -0.06 9.24
N ASP A 12 2.44 -0.15 10.51
CA ASP A 12 3.68 -0.73 10.97
C ASP A 12 3.40 -2.13 11.53
N HIS A 13 4.24 -3.10 11.20
CA HIS A 13 4.21 -4.43 11.77
C HIS A 13 5.62 -4.98 11.91
N LYS A 14 5.79 -5.98 12.79
CA LYS A 14 7.03 -6.72 12.89
C LYS A 14 6.86 -8.05 12.18
N ASN A 15 7.79 -8.40 11.31
CA ASN A 15 7.82 -9.74 10.72
C ASN A 15 8.34 -10.77 11.74
N GLU A 16 8.40 -12.04 11.32
CA GLU A 16 8.81 -13.17 12.17
C GLU A 16 10.25 -13.03 12.73
N ASN A 17 11.10 -12.24 12.06
CA ASN A 17 12.47 -11.96 12.48
C ASN A 17 12.58 -10.73 13.40
N GLY A 18 11.45 -10.08 13.74
CA GLY A 18 11.40 -8.88 14.57
C GLY A 18 11.77 -7.58 13.85
N VAL A 19 11.98 -7.64 12.53
CA VAL A 19 12.27 -6.49 11.65
C VAL A 19 11.00 -5.65 11.48
N ILE A 20 11.15 -4.32 11.45
CA ILE A 20 10.02 -3.42 11.31
C ILE A 20 9.71 -3.24 9.83
N GLU A 21 8.46 -3.51 9.46
CA GLU A 21 7.92 -3.32 8.14
C GLU A 21 6.80 -2.28 8.16
N THR A 22 6.97 -1.21 7.38
CA THR A 22 6.02 -0.12 7.28
C THR A 22 5.45 -0.07 5.86
N ASN A 23 4.13 -0.25 5.73
CA ASN A 23 3.43 0.02 4.49
C ASN A 23 2.93 1.46 4.51
N ILE A 24 3.35 2.27 3.54
CA ILE A 24 2.82 3.61 3.27
C ILE A 24 1.82 3.47 2.13
N ILE A 25 0.59 3.90 2.35
CA ILE A 25 -0.57 3.57 1.53
C ILE A 25 -1.19 4.89 1.01
N HIS A 26 -1.17 5.07 -0.30
CA HIS A 26 -1.84 6.18 -0.99
C HIS A 26 -3.17 5.72 -1.58
N VAL A 27 -4.27 6.33 -1.15
CA VAL A 27 -5.62 5.96 -1.58
C VAL A 27 -5.96 6.60 -2.91
N LEU A 28 -6.20 5.79 -3.94
CA LEU A 28 -6.56 6.29 -5.28
C LEU A 28 -8.08 6.42 -5.45
N SER A 29 -8.84 5.46 -4.95
CA SER A 29 -10.29 5.46 -5.03
C SER A 29 -10.89 4.41 -4.09
N VAL A 30 -12.19 4.51 -3.87
CA VAL A 30 -12.99 3.40 -3.33
C VAL A 30 -13.21 2.39 -4.46
N ARG A 31 -13.07 1.09 -4.17
CA ARG A 31 -13.34 0.04 -5.15
C ARG A 31 -14.84 -0.04 -5.42
N GLU A 32 -15.24 0.37 -6.61
CA GLU A 32 -16.62 0.21 -7.08
C GLU A 32 -16.88 -1.27 -7.43
N ASN A 33 -18.08 -1.77 -7.10
CA ASN A 33 -18.55 -3.13 -7.42
C ASN A 33 -17.83 -4.28 -6.69
N SER A 34 -17.83 -4.28 -5.35
CA SER A 34 -17.70 -5.54 -4.60
C SER A 34 -18.96 -6.38 -4.84
N THR A 35 -18.98 -7.14 -5.94
CA THR A 35 -20.06 -8.07 -6.32
C THR A 35 -20.15 -9.31 -5.43
N ILE A 36 -19.31 -9.40 -4.41
CA ILE A 36 -19.30 -10.48 -3.42
C ILE A 36 -19.86 -9.87 -2.13
N GLU A 37 -20.69 -10.64 -1.40
CA GLU A 37 -21.38 -10.35 -0.12
C GLU A 37 -20.44 -9.97 1.04
N VAL A 38 -19.35 -9.26 0.77
CA VAL A 38 -18.45 -8.72 1.77
C VAL A 38 -18.98 -7.33 2.09
N GLU A 39 -19.57 -7.16 3.27
CA GLU A 39 -19.95 -5.85 3.83
C GLU A 39 -18.74 -4.93 4.08
N LYS A 40 -17.55 -5.33 3.62
CA LYS A 40 -16.32 -4.60 3.82
C LYS A 40 -15.99 -3.75 2.59
N GLN A 41 -15.75 -2.47 2.83
CA GLN A 41 -15.28 -1.53 1.82
C GLN A 41 -13.78 -1.73 1.55
N PHE A 42 -13.46 -1.89 0.27
CA PHE A 42 -12.08 -1.94 -0.22
C PHE A 42 -11.68 -0.62 -0.87
N TYR A 43 -10.40 -0.29 -0.77
CA TYR A 43 -9.79 0.90 -1.32
C TYR A 43 -8.70 0.47 -2.30
N VAL A 44 -8.72 1.05 -3.51
CA VAL A 44 -7.67 0.87 -4.50
C VAL A 44 -6.52 1.79 -4.15
N THR A 45 -5.30 1.25 -4.06
CA THR A 45 -4.16 1.99 -3.53
C THR A 45 -2.87 1.78 -4.31
N GLU A 46 -1.95 2.71 -4.14
CA GLU A 46 -0.53 2.49 -4.35
C GLU A 46 0.13 2.36 -2.97
N THR A 47 0.94 1.32 -2.77
CA THR A 47 1.58 1.02 -1.49
C THR A 47 3.08 0.93 -1.67
N MET A 48 3.82 1.53 -0.75
CA MET A 48 5.26 1.40 -0.63
C MET A 48 5.59 0.67 0.66
N LEU A 49 6.43 -0.36 0.56
CA LEU A 49 6.96 -1.11 1.68
C LEU A 49 8.34 -0.57 2.06
N LEU A 50 8.49 -0.28 3.34
CA LEU A 50 9.77 -0.05 3.98
C LEU A 50 10.12 -1.22 4.90
N VAL A 51 11.38 -1.64 4.89
CA VAL A 51 11.95 -2.64 5.80
C VAL A 51 13.08 -1.97 6.57
N ASP A 52 12.96 -1.87 7.90
CA ASP A 52 13.85 -1.09 8.76
C ASP A 52 14.11 0.33 8.24
N ASN A 53 13.03 1.03 7.86
CA ASN A 53 13.03 2.38 7.25
C ASN A 53 13.76 2.50 5.91
N GLN A 54 14.14 1.39 5.27
CA GLN A 54 14.72 1.38 3.93
C GLN A 54 13.67 0.99 2.91
N PHE A 55 13.71 1.63 1.75
CA PHE A 55 12.84 1.28 0.64
C PHE A 55 13.08 -0.16 0.20
N ASP A 56 12.00 -0.93 0.13
CA ASP A 56 12.01 -2.29 -0.42
C ASP A 56 11.29 -2.32 -1.77
N SER A 57 10.01 -1.94 -1.78
CA SER A 57 9.17 -2.07 -2.96
C SER A 57 8.03 -1.04 -3.00
N ILE A 58 7.50 -0.82 -4.20
CA ILE A 58 6.28 -0.02 -4.43
C ILE A 58 5.41 -0.71 -5.48
N TYR A 59 4.12 -0.82 -5.20
CA TYR A 59 3.18 -1.62 -5.98
C TYR A 59 1.74 -1.11 -5.85
N LYS A 60 0.84 -1.66 -6.64
CA LYS A 60 -0.61 -1.45 -6.49
C LYS A 60 -1.24 -2.61 -5.75
N ASN A 61 -2.18 -2.32 -4.86
CA ASN A 61 -3.03 -3.35 -4.24
C ASN A 61 -4.30 -2.72 -3.66
N ASP A 62 -5.21 -3.57 -3.23
CA ASP A 62 -6.41 -3.16 -2.52
C ASP A 62 -6.28 -3.41 -1.02
N TRP A 63 -6.71 -2.46 -0.20
CA TRP A 63 -6.71 -2.57 1.26
C TRP A 63 -8.13 -2.47 1.83
N LEU A 64 -8.36 -3.16 2.94
CA LEU A 64 -9.51 -2.97 3.81
C LEU A 64 -9.28 -1.78 4.75
N ALA A 65 -10.35 -1.06 5.10
CA ALA A 65 -10.32 0.08 6.03
C ALA A 65 -9.58 -0.23 7.36
N GLU A 66 -9.65 -1.48 7.83
CA GLU A 66 -9.03 -1.89 9.09
C GLU A 66 -7.49 -1.85 9.10
N PHE A 67 -6.83 -1.81 7.93
CA PHE A 67 -5.38 -1.74 7.82
C PHE A 67 -4.83 -0.30 7.76
N PHE A 68 -5.69 0.70 7.65
CA PHE A 68 -5.28 2.10 7.71
C PHE A 68 -5.15 2.52 9.19
N LYS A 69 -3.96 2.34 9.79
CA LYS A 69 -3.78 2.49 11.25
C LYS A 69 -3.47 3.91 11.70
N ARG A 70 -2.75 4.67 10.88
CA ARG A 70 -2.38 6.08 11.13
C ARG A 70 -2.27 6.84 9.82
N GLU A 71 -2.31 8.16 9.90
CA GLU A 71 -1.85 9.02 8.80
C GLU A 71 -0.35 8.81 8.58
N ALA A 72 0.07 8.88 7.32
CA ALA A 72 1.49 8.91 6.99
C ALA A 72 2.06 10.27 7.42
N THR A 73 3.31 10.25 7.88
CA THR A 73 4.07 11.47 8.18
C THR A 73 4.46 12.19 6.90
N GLU A 74 4.76 13.49 6.98
CA GLU A 74 5.27 14.27 5.83
C GLU A 74 6.52 13.62 5.22
N TYR A 75 7.43 13.12 6.06
CA TYR A 75 8.62 12.40 5.61
C TYR A 75 8.25 11.16 4.78
N GLU A 76 7.31 10.33 5.25
CA GLU A 76 6.85 9.13 4.53
C GLU A 76 6.20 9.47 3.18
N ILE A 77 5.45 10.57 3.13
CA ILE A 77 4.83 11.07 1.89
C ILE A 77 5.90 11.53 0.90
N ASP A 78 6.91 12.27 1.37
CA ASP A 78 8.02 12.75 0.53
C ASP A 78 8.81 11.60 -0.09
N ILE A 79 9.18 10.59 0.72
CA ILE A 79 9.89 9.41 0.20
C ILE A 79 9.01 8.58 -0.74
N PHE A 80 7.70 8.50 -0.48
CA PHE A 80 6.76 7.82 -1.36
C PHE A 80 6.75 8.47 -2.74
N HIS A 81 6.61 9.81 -2.80
CA HIS A 81 6.64 10.54 -4.06
C HIS A 81 7.97 10.40 -4.79
N HIS A 82 9.09 10.40 -4.06
CA HIS A 82 10.42 10.19 -4.63
C HIS A 82 10.49 8.86 -5.39
N TYR A 83 10.15 7.74 -4.75
CA TYR A 83 10.21 6.41 -5.37
C TYR A 83 9.12 6.17 -6.40
N LYS A 84 7.91 6.72 -6.20
CA LYS A 84 6.83 6.66 -7.18
C LYS A 84 7.20 7.35 -8.49
N ASN A 85 7.87 8.50 -8.43
CA ASN A 85 8.31 9.22 -9.63
C ASN A 85 9.38 8.46 -10.43
N GLN A 86 10.19 7.64 -9.75
CA GLN A 86 11.15 6.74 -10.40
C GLN A 86 10.50 5.47 -10.97
N ASN A 87 9.31 5.10 -10.45
CA ASN A 87 8.57 3.90 -10.83
C ASN A 87 7.14 4.26 -11.31
N PRO A 88 7.00 4.94 -12.46
CA PRO A 88 5.70 5.45 -12.90
C PRO A 88 4.69 4.33 -13.21
N GLN A 89 5.16 3.17 -13.65
CA GLN A 89 4.34 2.00 -13.97
C GLN A 89 4.47 0.93 -12.87
N LEU A 90 3.59 1.02 -11.87
CA LEU A 90 3.54 0.06 -10.78
C LEU A 90 2.81 -1.22 -11.19
N LYS A 91 3.44 -2.36 -10.91
CA LYS A 91 2.80 -3.68 -10.98
C LYS A 91 1.82 -3.86 -9.83
N HIS A 92 0.82 -4.72 -10.01
CA HIS A 92 -0.02 -5.14 -8.90
C HIS A 92 0.76 -6.07 -7.96
N TRP A 93 0.48 -6.07 -6.64
CA TRP A 93 1.18 -6.91 -5.66
C TRP A 93 1.25 -8.38 -6.07
N ALA A 94 0.14 -8.91 -6.58
CA ALA A 94 0.06 -10.28 -7.10
C ALA A 94 1.13 -10.55 -8.18
N GLU A 95 1.40 -9.59 -9.07
CA GLU A 95 2.45 -9.69 -10.10
C GLU A 95 3.85 -9.44 -9.52
N HIS A 96 3.94 -8.64 -8.46
CA HIS A 96 5.17 -8.33 -7.75
C HIS A 96 5.74 -9.58 -7.03
N VAL A 97 4.88 -10.33 -6.34
CA VAL A 97 5.29 -11.53 -5.57
C VAL A 97 5.45 -12.76 -6.46
N THR A 98 4.68 -12.90 -7.53
CA THR A 98 4.67 -14.13 -8.33
C THR A 98 5.76 -14.21 -9.39
N GLY A 99 6.49 -13.12 -9.66
CA GLY A 99 7.67 -13.13 -10.51
C GLY A 99 7.50 -13.93 -11.81
N THR A 100 6.55 -13.55 -12.68
CA THR A 100 6.38 -14.17 -14.02
C THR A 100 6.07 -15.67 -13.99
N TRP A 101 4.79 -16.05 -13.97
CA TRP A 101 4.40 -17.36 -14.51
C TRP A 101 3.96 -17.18 -15.96
N ILE A 102 4.91 -17.39 -16.88
CA ILE A 102 4.59 -17.76 -18.26
C ILE A 102 5.16 -19.16 -18.49
N SER A 103 4.26 -20.13 -18.53
CA SER A 103 4.30 -21.24 -19.49
C SER A 103 2.87 -21.66 -19.75
#